data_AF-A0AA43AMX3-F1
#
_entry.id   AF-A0AA43AMX3-F1
#
_cell.length_a   1.000
_cell.length_b   1.000
_cell.length_c   1.000
_cell.angle_alpha   90.00
_cell.angle_beta   90.00
_cell.angle_gamma   90.00
#
_symmetry.space_group_name_H-M   'P 1'
#
loop_
_entity.id
_entity.type
_entity.pdbx_description
1 polymer ?
#
loop_
_entity_poly.entity_id
_entity_poly.type
_entity_poly.pdbx_seq_one_letter_code
_entity_poly.pdbx_strand_id
1 'polypeptide(L)'
;MSGFKVLPGQNGHWGHFLQEVGLPGRASTSPGRAVQWIDESSLVFAGWKRPSNRGFLFVLSLVASLPLISMAINVALTIESWAQGWPHLILLVTLYAGGAIGCLASVCHLYRKPAEPPVVLSRRLGKFYYWVDTKRGWVSLDYDAAVPISRRDLVRGKHGSTPVQVLAVVELTPGSRQIDKFLPLSEPELNDAGPEELWEFIRHYMNGNMRTLPQVAFAPTTGGVQADLARMERLVFDPWIDPDHRVKGLSGWLSVLFLGSLMFWFELAGFWLLRHAPRVAWPDALASELDSLTMKAPLNRSACSQQRTSEERAPRLWVRWLLPALFNAVIVLAPMVLLALLPWTSGNA
;
A
#
# COMPACT_ATOMS: atom_id res chain seq x y z
N MET A 1 1.51 4.38 -14.89
CA MET A 1 0.56 5.49 -14.65
C MET A 1 0.66 6.45 -15.83
N SER A 2 -0.40 6.56 -16.63
CA SER A 2 -0.50 7.60 -17.67
C SER A 2 -1.01 8.88 -16.98
N GLY A 3 -0.07 9.73 -16.55
CA GLY A 3 -0.36 11.07 -16.05
C GLY A 3 -0.30 12.09 -17.18
N PHE A 4 -1.00 13.21 -17.04
CA PHE A 4 -0.88 14.34 -17.94
C PHE A 4 0.60 14.69 -18.16
N LYS A 5 1.06 14.77 -19.42
CA LYS A 5 2.43 15.23 -19.73
C LYS A 5 2.54 16.75 -19.67
N VAL A 6 1.42 17.45 -19.75
CA VAL A 6 1.31 18.90 -19.77
C VAL A 6 0.13 19.31 -18.88
N LEU A 7 0.35 20.27 -17.99
CA LEU A 7 -0.73 20.82 -17.17
C LEU A 7 -1.68 21.68 -18.02
N PRO A 8 -3.00 21.50 -17.89
CA PRO A 8 -3.97 22.37 -18.54
C PRO A 8 -3.85 23.82 -18.05
N GLY A 9 -4.16 24.76 -18.94
CA GLY A 9 -4.04 26.19 -18.65
C GLY A 9 -5.09 26.80 -17.74
N GLN A 10 -6.17 26.06 -17.47
CA GLN A 10 -7.29 26.49 -16.64
C GLN A 10 -7.72 25.34 -15.75
N ASN A 11 -8.24 25.69 -14.57
CA ASN A 11 -8.87 24.74 -13.65
C ASN A 11 -10.07 24.06 -14.34
N GLY A 12 -10.38 22.82 -13.96
CA GLY A 12 -11.51 22.11 -14.55
C GLY A 12 -11.67 20.70 -13.99
N HIS A 13 -12.25 19.80 -14.80
CA HIS A 13 -12.54 18.43 -14.36
C HIS A 13 -11.31 17.58 -14.04
N TRP A 14 -10.11 18.01 -14.46
CA TRP A 14 -8.83 17.36 -14.14
C TRP A 14 -8.33 17.70 -12.73
N GLY A 15 -8.78 18.82 -12.15
CA GLY A 15 -8.22 19.39 -10.94
C GLY A 15 -8.07 20.91 -11.02
N HIS A 16 -7.43 21.48 -10.00
CA HIS A 16 -7.11 22.90 -9.91
C HIS A 16 -5.76 23.13 -9.25
N PHE A 17 -5.16 24.27 -9.57
CA PHE A 17 -3.98 24.76 -8.87
C PHE A 17 -4.38 25.18 -7.46
N LEU A 18 -3.57 24.78 -6.47
CA LEU A 18 -3.75 25.25 -5.10
C LEU A 18 -3.11 26.63 -5.00
N GLN A 19 -3.95 27.66 -4.86
CA GLN A 19 -3.48 29.05 -4.77
C GLN A 19 -2.68 29.28 -3.49
N GLU A 20 -1.68 30.17 -3.58
CA GLU A 20 -0.96 30.69 -2.43
C GLU A 20 -1.82 31.70 -1.67
N VAL A 21 -2.76 31.23 -0.86
CA VAL A 21 -3.48 32.11 0.08
C VAL A 21 -2.97 31.82 1.50
N GLY A 22 -2.33 32.80 2.12
CA GLY A 22 -2.21 32.99 3.58
C GLY A 22 -1.10 32.27 4.39
N LEU A 23 -0.17 33.08 4.91
CA LEU A 23 0.32 33.10 6.31
C LEU A 23 0.10 34.58 6.74
N PRO A 24 -0.61 34.93 7.82
CA PRO A 24 -0.35 34.48 9.18
C PRO A 24 -1.59 33.98 9.96
N GLY A 25 -1.36 33.02 10.85
CA GLY A 25 -2.37 32.35 11.66
C GLY A 25 -1.89 30.97 12.11
N ARG A 26 -2.75 30.22 12.78
CA ARG A 26 -2.53 28.80 13.13
C ARG A 26 -3.08 27.95 11.97
N ALA A 27 -2.40 26.89 11.55
CA ALA A 27 -3.00 25.95 10.61
C ALA A 27 -4.30 25.40 11.22
N SER A 28 -5.42 25.60 10.53
CA SER A 28 -6.76 25.36 11.09
C SER A 28 -7.03 23.88 11.30
N THR A 29 -6.42 23.01 10.50
CA THR A 29 -6.78 21.59 10.43
C THR A 29 -5.58 20.66 10.51
N SER A 30 -5.73 19.59 11.29
CA SER A 30 -4.77 18.48 11.39
C SER A 30 -4.63 17.78 10.03
N PRO A 31 -3.44 17.32 9.62
CA PRO A 31 -3.24 16.60 8.35
C PRO A 31 -3.90 15.21 8.33
N GLY A 32 -4.68 14.87 9.37
CA GLY A 32 -5.35 13.58 9.50
C GLY A 32 -4.35 12.42 9.44
N ARG A 33 -4.69 11.40 8.65
CA ARG A 33 -3.89 10.18 8.47
C ARG A 33 -2.85 10.30 7.35
N ALA A 34 -2.75 11.45 6.67
CA ALA A 34 -1.82 11.64 5.55
C ALA A 34 -0.35 11.76 6.00
N VAL A 35 -0.09 12.08 7.27
CA VAL A 35 1.25 12.21 7.84
C VAL A 35 1.48 11.08 8.84
N GLN A 36 2.49 10.25 8.56
CA GLN A 36 2.89 9.16 9.43
C GLN A 36 3.76 9.65 10.58
N TRP A 37 4.66 10.60 10.29
CA TRP A 37 5.62 11.10 11.25
C TRP A 37 5.97 12.56 10.96
N ILE A 38 6.20 13.33 12.01
CA ILE A 38 6.61 14.73 11.93
C ILE A 38 7.64 15.02 13.03
N ASP A 39 8.72 15.68 12.66
CA ASP A 39 9.69 16.23 13.59
C ASP A 39 10.21 17.61 13.14
N GLU A 40 11.25 18.13 13.78
CA GLU A 40 11.78 19.46 13.45
C GLU A 40 12.47 19.54 12.09
N SER A 41 13.00 18.41 11.62
CA SER A 41 13.79 18.31 10.40
C SER A 41 13.02 17.74 9.21
N SER A 42 12.03 16.89 9.45
CA SER A 42 11.42 16.03 8.45
C SER A 42 9.95 15.73 8.72
N LEU A 43 9.20 15.59 7.61
CA LEU A 43 7.81 15.16 7.60
C LEU A 43 7.70 13.95 6.69
N VAL A 44 7.19 12.84 7.23
CA VAL A 44 7.04 11.57 6.53
C VAL A 44 5.57 11.35 6.24
N PHE A 45 5.24 11.24 4.95
CA PHE A 45 3.88 10.98 4.51
C PHE A 45 3.51 9.51 4.74
N ALA A 46 2.26 9.27 5.11
CA ALA A 46 1.72 7.93 5.21
C ALA A 46 1.62 7.31 3.82
N GLY A 47 2.54 6.41 3.50
CA GLY A 47 2.44 5.58 2.31
C GLY A 47 1.48 4.43 2.58
N TRP A 48 0.32 4.41 1.92
CA TRP A 48 -0.51 3.21 1.88
C TRP A 48 -0.47 2.53 0.53
N LYS A 49 0.73 2.22 0.03
CA LYS A 49 0.81 1.46 -1.21
C LYS A 49 0.09 0.12 -1.02
N ARG A 50 -1.07 -0.03 -1.68
CA ARG A 50 -1.98 -1.18 -1.59
C ARG A 50 -1.19 -2.49 -1.50
N PRO A 51 -1.12 -3.09 -0.30
CA PRO A 51 -0.44 -4.38 -0.11
C PRO A 51 -1.09 -5.46 -0.98
N SER A 52 -2.39 -5.28 -1.24
CA SER A 52 -3.28 -6.15 -1.98
C SER A 52 -2.67 -6.77 -3.24
N ASN A 53 -2.08 -6.00 -4.17
CA ASN A 53 -1.57 -6.60 -5.41
C ASN A 53 -0.37 -7.53 -5.18
N ARG A 54 0.53 -7.15 -4.27
CA ARG A 54 1.72 -7.96 -3.94
C ARG A 54 1.31 -9.22 -3.18
N GLY A 55 0.43 -9.07 -2.19
CA GLY A 55 -0.05 -10.19 -1.38
C GLY A 55 -0.98 -11.12 -2.14
N PHE A 56 -1.87 -10.60 -2.98
CA PHE A 56 -2.73 -11.37 -3.89
C PHE A 56 -1.89 -12.24 -4.84
N LEU A 57 -0.94 -11.64 -5.56
CA LEU A 57 -0.08 -12.40 -6.47
C LEU A 57 0.77 -13.43 -5.72
N PHE A 58 1.20 -13.12 -4.49
CA PHE A 58 1.97 -14.04 -3.67
C PHE A 58 1.17 -15.28 -3.27
N VAL A 59 -0.02 -15.09 -2.68
CA VAL A 59 -0.89 -16.21 -2.28
C VAL A 59 -1.37 -16.98 -3.50
N LEU A 60 -1.79 -16.30 -4.57
CA LEU A 60 -2.25 -16.97 -5.78
C LEU A 60 -1.14 -17.81 -6.42
N SER A 61 0.08 -17.27 -6.53
CA SER A 61 1.23 -18.03 -7.07
C SER A 61 1.57 -19.23 -6.18
N LEU A 62 1.50 -19.06 -4.85
CA LEU A 62 1.78 -20.14 -3.91
C LEU A 62 0.76 -21.27 -4.06
N VAL A 63 -0.53 -20.96 -4.04
CA VAL A 63 -1.58 -21.99 -4.09
C VAL A 63 -1.70 -22.61 -5.48
N ALA A 64 -1.52 -21.84 -6.56
CA ALA A 64 -1.53 -22.37 -7.93
C ALA A 64 -0.37 -23.34 -8.24
N SER A 65 0.73 -23.28 -7.47
CA SER A 65 1.82 -24.26 -7.62
C SER A 65 1.38 -25.69 -7.30
N LEU A 66 0.43 -25.86 -6.37
CA LEU A 66 -0.05 -27.17 -5.92
C LEU A 66 -0.69 -28.01 -7.04
N PRO A 67 -1.73 -27.53 -7.76
CA PRO A 67 -2.31 -28.29 -8.86
C PRO A 67 -1.33 -28.50 -10.02
N LEU A 68 -0.45 -27.54 -10.31
CA LEU A 68 0.57 -27.70 -11.37
C LEU A 68 1.56 -28.82 -11.06
N ILE A 69 2.01 -28.93 -9.80
CA ILE A 69 2.86 -30.04 -9.36
C ILE A 69 2.10 -31.37 -9.47
N SER A 70 0.84 -31.42 -9.03
CA SER A 70 0.04 -32.64 -9.13
C SER A 70 -0.18 -33.09 -10.58
N MET A 71 -0.54 -32.16 -11.48
CA MET A 71 -0.67 -32.42 -12.92
C MET A 71 0.63 -32.98 -13.49
N ALA A 72 1.78 -32.39 -13.16
CA ALA A 72 3.07 -32.85 -13.65
C ALA A 72 3.38 -34.29 -13.20
N ILE A 73 3.14 -34.60 -11.92
CA ILE A 73 3.35 -35.94 -11.36
C ILE A 73 2.39 -36.94 -12.01
N ASN A 74 1.12 -36.60 -12.12
CA ASN A 74 0.09 -37.49 -12.67
C ASN A 74 0.41 -37.86 -14.14
N VAL A 75 0.76 -36.88 -14.97
CA VAL A 75 1.20 -37.13 -16.35
C VAL A 75 2.51 -37.91 -16.40
N ALA A 76 3.47 -37.62 -15.52
CA ALA A 76 4.73 -38.37 -15.47
C ALA A 76 4.52 -39.85 -15.12
N LEU A 77 3.59 -40.15 -14.21
CA LEU A 77 3.26 -41.53 -13.81
C LEU A 77 2.56 -42.31 -14.92
N THR A 78 1.84 -41.66 -15.84
CA THR A 78 1.23 -42.33 -17.01
C THR A 78 2.20 -42.72 -18.11
N ILE A 79 3.47 -42.32 -17.98
CA ILE A 79 4.52 -42.75 -18.91
C ILE A 79 4.95 -44.17 -18.52
N GLU A 80 4.10 -45.16 -18.80
CA GLU A 80 4.32 -46.57 -18.40
C GLU A 80 5.33 -47.31 -19.29
N SER A 81 5.50 -46.94 -20.57
CA SER A 81 6.56 -47.49 -21.42
C SER A 81 6.80 -46.68 -22.71
N TRP A 82 7.96 -46.89 -23.36
CA TRP A 82 8.49 -46.18 -24.55
C TRP A 82 7.65 -46.27 -25.84
N ALA A 83 6.47 -46.92 -25.84
CA ALA A 83 5.82 -47.38 -27.05
C ALA A 83 4.73 -46.45 -27.64
N GLN A 84 4.17 -45.49 -26.90
CA GLN A 84 3.05 -44.66 -27.40
C GLN A 84 3.17 -43.20 -26.96
N GLY A 85 3.33 -42.27 -27.91
CA GLY A 85 3.00 -40.85 -27.71
C GLY A 85 3.97 -39.95 -26.91
N TRP A 86 5.20 -40.37 -26.64
CA TRP A 86 6.12 -39.69 -25.72
C TRP A 86 6.32 -38.16 -25.87
N PRO A 87 6.46 -37.58 -27.07
CA PRO A 87 6.80 -36.16 -27.18
C PRO A 87 5.75 -35.24 -26.56
N HIS A 88 4.47 -35.56 -26.69
CA HIS A 88 3.40 -34.70 -26.18
C HIS A 88 3.21 -34.84 -24.66
N LEU A 89 3.40 -36.04 -24.08
CA LEU A 89 3.35 -36.22 -22.63
C LEU A 89 4.56 -35.57 -21.94
N ILE A 90 5.76 -35.68 -22.52
CA ILE A 90 6.95 -34.97 -22.03
C ILE A 90 6.75 -33.45 -22.14
N LEU A 91 6.16 -32.96 -23.23
CA LEU A 91 5.84 -31.55 -23.39
C LEU A 91 4.85 -31.07 -22.31
N LEU A 92 3.85 -31.88 -21.97
CA LEU A 92 2.89 -31.56 -20.90
C LEU A 92 3.55 -31.54 -19.52
N VAL A 93 4.38 -32.54 -19.20
CA VAL A 93 5.14 -32.56 -17.94
C VAL A 93 6.04 -31.34 -17.84
N THR A 94 6.77 -31.01 -18.90
CA THR A 94 7.67 -29.84 -18.91
C THR A 94 6.90 -28.52 -18.81
N LEU A 95 5.71 -28.41 -19.42
CA LEU A 95 4.84 -27.25 -19.29
C LEU A 95 4.32 -27.08 -17.85
N TYR A 96 3.80 -28.14 -17.23
CA TYR A 96 3.28 -28.09 -15.86
C TYR A 96 4.37 -27.85 -14.82
N ALA A 97 5.50 -28.56 -14.94
CA ALA A 97 6.66 -28.34 -14.09
C ALA A 97 7.24 -26.93 -14.28
N GLY A 98 7.35 -26.45 -15.53
CA GLY A 98 7.78 -25.10 -15.87
C GLY A 98 6.84 -24.03 -15.29
N GLY A 99 5.53 -24.25 -15.34
CA GLY A 99 4.53 -23.41 -14.71
C GLY A 99 4.69 -23.36 -13.19
N ALA A 100 4.86 -24.51 -12.53
CA ALA A 100 5.08 -24.59 -11.09
C ALA A 100 6.36 -23.85 -10.66
N ILE A 101 7.45 -24.06 -11.41
CA ILE A 101 8.72 -23.33 -11.20
C ILE A 101 8.50 -21.82 -11.39
N GLY A 102 7.76 -21.40 -12.42
CA GLY A 102 7.41 -20.00 -12.65
C GLY A 102 6.61 -19.38 -11.49
N CYS A 103 5.64 -20.10 -10.95
CA CYS A 103 4.89 -19.69 -9.76
C CYS A 103 5.80 -19.53 -8.53
N LEU A 104 6.67 -20.51 -8.25
CA LEU A 104 7.62 -20.44 -7.13
C LEU A 104 8.67 -19.33 -7.32
N ALA A 105 9.12 -19.09 -8.55
CA ALA A 105 10.00 -17.98 -8.88
C ALA A 105 9.30 -16.63 -8.66
N SER A 106 8.02 -16.51 -9.01
CA SER A 106 7.18 -15.34 -8.71
C SER A 106 7.07 -15.10 -7.20
N VAL A 107 6.81 -16.16 -6.40
CA VAL A 107 6.81 -16.08 -4.92
C VAL A 107 8.15 -15.56 -4.40
N CYS A 108 9.27 -16.11 -4.87
CA CYS A 108 10.61 -15.64 -4.50
C CYS A 108 10.86 -14.18 -4.90
N HIS A 109 10.45 -13.78 -6.10
CA HIS A 109 10.58 -12.41 -6.60
C HIS A 109 9.76 -11.43 -5.74
N LEU A 110 8.50 -11.77 -5.46
CA LEU A 110 7.60 -10.97 -4.63
C LEU A 110 8.08 -10.89 -3.19
N TYR A 111 8.77 -11.91 -2.66
CA TYR A 111 9.40 -11.84 -1.34
C TYR A 111 10.61 -10.89 -1.32
N ARG A 112 11.48 -10.98 -2.33
CA ARG A 112 12.71 -10.17 -2.42
C ARG A 112 12.49 -8.72 -2.88
N LYS A 113 11.32 -8.39 -3.45
CA LYS A 113 11.01 -7.02 -3.89
C LYS A 113 11.15 -6.05 -2.70
N PRO A 114 11.94 -4.97 -2.82
CA PRO A 114 12.10 -4.03 -1.72
C PRO A 114 10.77 -3.34 -1.38
N ALA A 115 10.58 -3.02 -0.09
CA ALA A 115 9.49 -2.16 0.33
C ALA A 115 9.75 -0.76 -0.20
N GLU A 116 8.78 -0.21 -0.94
CA GLU A 116 8.88 1.15 -1.46
C GLU A 116 8.74 2.12 -0.27
N PRO A 117 9.74 2.97 -0.01
CA PRO A 117 9.73 3.85 1.15
C PRO A 117 8.67 4.97 1.01
N PRO A 118 8.22 5.55 2.13
CA PRO A 118 7.31 6.69 2.12
C PRO A 118 7.99 7.93 1.52
N VAL A 119 7.17 8.87 1.07
CA VAL A 119 7.64 10.20 0.67
C VAL A 119 8.06 10.98 1.91
N VAL A 120 9.18 11.67 1.84
CA VAL A 120 9.71 12.48 2.95
C VAL A 120 9.95 13.91 2.48
N LEU A 121 9.50 14.88 3.27
CA LEU A 121 9.82 16.29 3.11
C LEU A 121 10.87 16.67 4.17
N SER A 122 12.08 17.03 3.74
CA SER A 122 13.07 17.63 4.64
C SER A 122 12.86 19.14 4.68
N ARG A 123 12.64 19.65 5.90
CA ARG A 123 12.49 21.06 6.17
C ARG A 123 13.79 21.82 5.98
N ARG A 124 14.90 21.23 6.45
CA ARG A 124 16.24 21.83 6.34
C ARG A 124 16.69 21.96 4.89
N LEU A 125 16.45 20.91 4.09
CA LEU A 125 16.88 20.88 2.70
C LEU A 125 15.88 21.52 1.74
N GLY A 126 14.66 21.82 2.19
CA GLY A 126 13.62 22.40 1.33
C GLY A 126 13.23 21.46 0.20
N LYS A 127 13.25 20.15 0.42
CA LYS A 127 13.10 19.13 -0.66
C LYS A 127 12.19 18.00 -0.26
N PHE A 128 11.35 17.58 -1.21
CA PHE A 128 10.68 16.29 -1.17
C PHE A 128 11.60 15.21 -1.74
N TYR A 129 11.62 14.06 -1.09
CA TYR A 129 12.33 12.86 -1.51
C TYR A 129 11.36 11.72 -1.69
N TYR A 130 11.45 11.06 -2.84
CA TYR A 130 10.62 9.91 -3.16
C TYR A 130 11.41 8.88 -3.96
N TRP A 131 11.11 7.61 -3.71
CA TRP A 131 11.70 6.50 -4.44
C TRP A 131 10.85 6.16 -5.67
N VAL A 132 11.47 6.12 -6.84
CA VAL A 132 10.78 5.79 -8.10
C VAL A 132 10.75 4.29 -8.32
N ASP A 133 11.91 3.69 -8.55
CA ASP A 133 12.08 2.26 -8.77
C ASP A 133 13.55 1.87 -8.59
N THR A 134 13.86 0.59 -8.71
CA THR A 134 15.24 0.08 -8.59
C THR A 134 16.19 0.55 -9.69
N LYS A 135 15.69 1.10 -10.80
CA LYS A 135 16.51 1.58 -11.93
C LYS A 135 16.84 3.07 -11.81
N ARG A 136 15.87 3.89 -11.40
CA ARG A 136 15.95 5.35 -11.29
C ARG A 136 16.33 5.81 -9.90
N GLY A 137 16.03 5.00 -8.89
CA GLY A 137 16.38 5.27 -7.50
C GLY A 137 15.60 6.41 -6.86
N TRP A 138 16.28 7.13 -5.98
CA TRP A 138 15.76 8.30 -5.27
C TRP A 138 15.75 9.53 -6.16
N VAL A 139 14.64 10.25 -6.15
CA VAL A 139 14.49 11.54 -6.81
C VAL A 139 14.13 12.58 -5.77
N SER A 140 14.68 13.78 -5.94
CA SER A 140 14.31 14.95 -5.13
C SER A 140 13.60 16.00 -5.96
N LEU A 141 12.72 16.73 -5.29
CA LEU A 141 11.93 17.83 -5.82
C LEU A 141 12.05 19.01 -4.86
N ASP A 142 12.47 20.16 -5.37
CA ASP A 142 12.62 21.39 -4.58
C ASP A 142 11.24 21.94 -4.20
N TYR A 143 11.04 22.21 -2.91
CA TYR A 143 9.77 22.69 -2.35
C TYR A 143 9.36 24.05 -2.93
N ASP A 144 10.32 24.97 -3.11
CA ASP A 144 10.05 26.32 -3.63
C ASP A 144 9.77 26.34 -5.15
N ALA A 145 10.28 25.34 -5.88
CA ALA A 145 10.02 25.20 -7.32
C ALA A 145 8.78 24.33 -7.62
N ALA A 146 8.24 23.70 -6.59
CA ALA A 146 7.17 22.73 -6.67
C ALA A 146 5.81 23.43 -6.80
N VAL A 147 5.03 23.04 -7.81
CA VAL A 147 3.68 23.56 -8.01
C VAL A 147 2.67 22.61 -7.36
N PRO A 148 1.93 23.04 -6.33
CA PRO A 148 0.92 22.23 -5.68
C PRO A 148 -0.37 22.20 -6.51
N ILE A 149 -0.91 21.01 -6.73
CA ILE A 149 -2.16 20.81 -7.45
C ILE A 149 -3.09 19.89 -6.67
N SER A 150 -4.38 20.21 -6.70
CA SER A 150 -5.44 19.26 -6.37
C SER A 150 -5.79 18.54 -7.67
N ARG A 151 -5.43 17.27 -7.76
CA ARG A 151 -5.71 16.44 -8.93
C ARG A 151 -6.91 15.56 -8.65
N ARG A 152 -7.86 15.54 -9.57
CA ARG A 152 -8.89 14.50 -9.56
C ARG A 152 -8.27 13.18 -9.96
N ASP A 153 -8.33 12.21 -9.06
CA ASP A 153 -7.95 10.84 -9.33
C ASP A 153 -9.16 9.92 -9.12
N LEU A 154 -9.06 8.71 -9.64
CA LEU A 154 -10.02 7.65 -9.40
C LEU A 154 -9.36 6.65 -8.49
N VAL A 155 -9.70 6.71 -7.21
CA VAL A 155 -9.40 5.61 -6.32
C VAL A 155 -10.34 4.47 -6.72
N ARG A 156 -9.74 3.47 -7.37
CA ARG A 156 -10.40 2.20 -7.64
C ARG A 156 -10.55 1.45 -6.34
N GLY A 157 -11.54 1.79 -5.53
CA GLY A 157 -11.89 0.99 -4.37
C GLY A 157 -12.35 -0.41 -4.80
N LYS A 158 -12.40 -1.35 -3.85
CA LYS A 158 -12.95 -2.69 -4.09
C LYS A 158 -14.45 -2.68 -4.45
N HIS A 159 -15.15 -1.59 -4.13
CA HIS A 159 -16.61 -1.43 -4.28
C HIS A 159 -17.02 -0.51 -5.44
N GLY A 160 -16.06 0.05 -6.18
CA GLY A 160 -16.32 1.05 -7.20
C GLY A 160 -15.16 2.03 -7.34
N SER A 161 -15.16 2.77 -8.45
CA SER A 161 -14.23 3.88 -8.61
C SER A 161 -14.88 5.13 -8.04
N THR A 162 -14.33 5.64 -6.94
CA THR A 162 -14.80 6.90 -6.36
C THR A 162 -13.87 8.01 -6.87
N PRO A 163 -14.41 9.08 -7.48
CA PRO A 163 -13.61 10.23 -7.80
C PRO A 163 -13.17 10.88 -6.48
N VAL A 164 -11.88 11.06 -6.33
CA VAL A 164 -11.26 11.67 -5.16
C VAL A 164 -10.30 12.76 -5.60
N GLN A 165 -10.06 13.73 -4.73
CA GLN A 165 -9.05 14.75 -4.98
C GLN A 165 -7.78 14.41 -4.19
N VAL A 166 -6.65 14.52 -4.87
CA VAL A 166 -5.35 14.11 -4.36
C VAL A 166 -4.42 15.30 -4.40
N LEU A 167 -3.73 15.56 -3.28
CA LEU A 167 -2.65 16.52 -3.28
C LEU A 167 -1.47 15.92 -4.01
N ALA A 168 -1.08 16.56 -5.11
CA ALA A 168 0.14 16.26 -5.82
C ALA A 168 0.98 17.52 -5.97
N VAL A 169 2.28 17.31 -6.03
CA VAL A 169 3.25 18.36 -6.29
C VAL A 169 3.98 18.02 -7.57
N VAL A 170 4.14 19.02 -8.43
CA VAL A 170 4.74 18.83 -9.75
C VAL A 170 5.86 19.82 -10.01
N GLU A 171 6.90 19.34 -10.70
CA GLU A 171 7.95 20.18 -11.27
C GLU A 171 7.60 20.44 -12.73
N LEU A 172 7.63 21.71 -13.13
CA LEU A 172 7.40 22.09 -14.52
C LEU A 172 8.73 22.40 -15.22
N THR A 173 8.82 22.05 -16.49
CA THR A 173 9.93 22.49 -17.32
C THR A 173 9.93 24.02 -17.39
N PRO A 174 11.08 24.71 -17.18
CA PRO A 174 11.15 26.16 -17.19
C PRO A 174 10.53 26.77 -18.46
N GLY A 175 9.64 27.75 -18.29
CA GLY A 175 8.94 28.41 -19.41
C GLY A 175 7.87 27.56 -20.11
N SER A 176 7.56 26.38 -19.59
CA SER A 176 6.56 25.45 -20.15
C SER A 176 5.59 24.96 -19.07
N ARG A 177 4.44 24.43 -19.52
CA ARG A 177 3.49 23.69 -18.67
C ARG A 177 3.75 22.19 -18.67
N GLN A 178 4.83 21.75 -19.31
CA GLN A 178 5.22 20.35 -19.35
C GLN A 178 5.67 19.88 -17.96
N ILE A 179 5.14 18.75 -17.54
CA ILE A 179 5.46 18.15 -16.24
C ILE A 179 6.74 17.34 -16.39
N ASP A 180 7.78 17.74 -15.67
CA ASP A 180 9.03 16.99 -15.58
C ASP A 180 8.94 15.92 -14.49
N LYS A 181 8.45 16.31 -13.30
CA LYS A 181 8.26 15.39 -12.17
C LYS A 181 6.85 15.52 -11.59
N PHE A 182 6.30 14.38 -11.16
CA PHE A 182 4.98 14.29 -10.54
C PHE A 182 5.08 13.47 -9.27
N LEU A 183 4.64 14.04 -8.15
CA LEU A 183 4.69 13.42 -6.84
C LEU A 183 3.34 13.52 -6.12
N PRO A 184 2.55 12.44 -6.03
CA PRO A 184 1.39 12.41 -5.15
C PRO A 184 1.87 12.33 -3.69
N LEU A 185 1.44 13.27 -2.85
CA LEU A 185 1.91 13.37 -1.46
C LEU A 185 1.11 12.51 -0.48
N SER A 186 -0.16 12.26 -0.76
CA SER A 186 -1.05 11.49 0.11
C SER A 186 -1.93 10.54 -0.68
N GLU A 187 -2.22 9.37 -0.12
CA GLU A 187 -3.33 8.58 -0.65
C GLU A 187 -4.66 9.24 -0.33
N PRO A 188 -5.64 9.20 -1.24
CA PRO A 188 -6.86 10.00 -1.09
C PRO A 188 -7.76 9.46 0.02
N GLU A 189 -7.67 8.16 0.32
CA GLU A 189 -8.39 7.51 1.43
C GLU A 189 -7.83 7.90 2.81
N LEU A 190 -6.62 8.49 2.86
CA LEU A 190 -5.97 8.92 4.10
C LEU A 190 -5.97 10.44 4.28
N ASN A 191 -6.36 11.18 3.26
CA ASN A 191 -6.45 12.62 3.32
C ASN A 191 -7.85 13.05 3.78
N ASP A 192 -8.12 12.84 5.07
CA ASP A 192 -9.39 13.21 5.70
C ASP A 192 -9.63 14.74 5.66
N ALA A 193 -8.56 15.54 5.58
CA ALA A 193 -8.57 17.00 5.55
C ALA A 193 -8.78 17.59 4.13
N GLY A 194 -8.52 16.81 3.08
CA GLY A 194 -8.53 17.30 1.71
C GLY A 194 -7.21 17.96 1.26
N PRO A 195 -7.01 18.16 -0.06
CA PRO A 195 -5.71 18.55 -0.60
C PRO A 195 -5.30 19.98 -0.24
N GLU A 196 -6.25 20.91 -0.12
CA GLU A 196 -6.02 22.30 0.28
C GLU A 196 -5.46 22.38 1.71
N GLU A 197 -6.15 21.73 2.66
CA GLU A 197 -5.80 21.77 4.08
C GLU A 197 -4.47 21.07 4.35
N LEU A 198 -4.21 19.95 3.66
CA LEU A 198 -2.92 19.26 3.75
C LEU A 198 -1.78 20.15 3.21
N TRP A 199 -2.01 20.89 2.11
CA TRP A 199 -1.01 21.82 1.60
C TRP A 199 -0.78 22.99 2.55
N GLU A 200 -1.82 23.54 3.16
CA GLU A 200 -1.70 24.55 4.21
C GLU A 200 -0.90 24.07 5.41
N PHE A 201 -1.13 22.84 5.86
CA PHE A 201 -0.35 22.22 6.92
C PHE A 201 1.14 22.15 6.55
N ILE A 202 1.45 21.67 5.33
CA ILE A 202 2.83 21.61 4.83
C ILE A 202 3.46 23.00 4.79
N ARG A 203 2.74 24.02 4.33
CA ARG A 203 3.24 25.41 4.30
C ARG A 203 3.57 25.94 5.68
N HIS A 204 2.69 25.74 6.67
CA HIS A 204 2.95 26.13 8.06
C HIS A 204 4.10 25.33 8.68
N TYR A 205 4.28 24.07 8.26
CA TYR A 205 5.40 23.24 8.69
C TYR A 205 6.73 23.76 8.16
N MET A 206 6.81 24.08 6.86
CA MET A 206 8.03 24.59 6.23
C MET A 206 8.37 25.99 6.71
N ASN A 207 7.40 26.91 6.61
CA ASN A 207 7.63 28.35 6.73
C ASN A 207 7.24 28.93 8.10
N GLY A 208 6.49 28.18 8.91
CA GLY A 208 5.91 28.66 10.17
C GLY A 208 6.59 28.11 11.44
N ASN A 209 6.02 28.45 12.60
CA ASN A 209 6.46 27.94 13.89
C ASN A 209 5.81 26.57 14.17
N MET A 210 6.59 25.55 14.50
CA MET A 210 6.04 24.21 14.78
C MET A 210 5.13 24.17 16.01
N ARG A 211 5.31 25.07 16.97
CA ARG A 211 4.42 25.17 18.14
C ARG A 211 2.99 25.58 17.76
N THR A 212 2.82 26.14 16.56
CA THR A 212 1.51 26.52 16.01
C THR A 212 0.87 25.43 15.15
N LEU A 213 1.54 24.31 14.91
CA LEU A 213 0.97 23.22 14.14
C LEU A 213 -0.10 22.46 14.94
N PRO A 214 -1.21 22.06 14.28
CA PRO A 214 -2.22 21.21 14.88
C PRO A 214 -1.65 19.83 15.20
N GLN A 215 -2.25 19.15 16.18
CA GLN A 215 -1.81 17.82 16.59
C GLN A 215 -1.97 16.82 15.45
N VAL A 216 -0.93 16.05 15.16
CA VAL A 216 -0.98 14.94 14.21
C VAL A 216 -1.37 13.68 14.98
N ALA A 217 -2.45 13.03 14.56
CA ALA A 217 -2.79 11.70 15.04
C ALA A 217 -1.77 10.72 14.43
N PHE A 218 -0.80 10.28 15.23
CA PHE A 218 0.21 9.34 14.75
C PHE A 218 -0.48 8.07 14.24
N ALA A 219 -0.15 7.67 13.01
CA ALA A 219 -0.51 6.35 12.52
C ALA A 219 0.16 5.31 13.44
N PRO A 220 -0.54 4.22 13.81
CA PRO A 220 0.02 3.21 14.70
C PRO A 220 1.37 2.74 14.17
N THR A 221 2.35 2.59 15.08
CA THR A 221 3.71 2.18 14.76
C THR A 221 3.75 0.97 13.83
N THR A 222 4.74 0.97 12.93
CA THR A 222 5.03 -0.03 11.89
C THR A 222 5.44 -1.42 12.43
N GLY A 223 5.17 -1.74 13.69
CA GLY A 223 5.67 -2.93 14.36
C GLY A 223 4.57 -3.93 14.71
N GLY A 224 4.66 -5.13 14.13
CA GLY A 224 3.94 -6.32 14.59
C GLY A 224 2.61 -6.62 13.88
N VAL A 225 2.18 -7.88 13.99
CA VAL A 225 0.97 -8.41 13.35
C VAL A 225 -0.29 -7.64 13.76
N GLN A 226 -0.32 -7.08 14.97
CA GLN A 226 -1.48 -6.34 15.47
C GLN A 226 -1.65 -4.98 14.76
N ALA A 227 -0.55 -4.27 14.50
CA ALA A 227 -0.58 -3.04 13.72
C ALA A 227 -1.01 -3.33 12.27
N ASP A 228 -0.56 -4.46 11.72
CA ASP A 228 -0.97 -4.93 10.39
C ASP A 228 -2.47 -5.23 10.33
N LEU A 229 -3.04 -5.88 11.34
CA LEU A 229 -4.48 -6.17 11.43
C LEU A 229 -5.32 -4.90 11.55
N ALA A 230 -4.94 -3.95 12.41
CA ALA A 230 -5.65 -2.68 12.54
C ALA A 230 -5.60 -1.88 11.23
N ARG A 231 -4.45 -1.88 10.55
CA ARG A 231 -4.31 -1.27 9.23
C ARG A 231 -5.20 -1.96 8.20
N MET A 232 -5.14 -3.29 8.15
CA MET A 232 -5.96 -4.09 7.24
C MET A 232 -7.46 -3.82 7.44
N GLU A 233 -7.93 -3.66 8.67
CA GLU A 233 -9.34 -3.32 8.93
C GLU A 233 -9.73 -1.96 8.38
N ARG A 234 -8.89 -0.94 8.53
CA ARG A 234 -9.18 0.36 7.91
C ARG A 234 -9.15 0.26 6.39
N LEU A 235 -8.18 -0.44 5.81
CA LEU A 235 -8.12 -0.63 4.35
C LEU A 235 -9.33 -1.37 3.78
N VAL A 236 -9.78 -2.42 4.45
CA VAL A 236 -10.87 -3.27 3.91
C VAL A 236 -12.23 -2.73 4.33
N PHE A 237 -12.33 -2.08 5.49
CA PHE A 237 -13.61 -1.79 6.14
C PHE A 237 -13.84 -0.33 6.57
N ASP A 238 -12.99 0.66 6.21
CA ASP A 238 -13.09 2.07 6.67
C ASP A 238 -14.54 2.60 6.75
N PRO A 239 -15.41 2.40 5.73
CA PRO A 239 -16.78 2.92 5.78
C PRO A 239 -17.63 2.33 6.92
N TRP A 240 -17.40 1.06 7.25
CA TRP A 240 -18.20 0.26 8.18
C TRP A 240 -17.62 0.19 9.59
N ILE A 241 -16.46 0.79 9.83
CA ILE A 241 -15.87 0.90 11.17
C ILE A 241 -15.79 2.36 11.61
N ASP A 242 -15.91 2.59 12.91
CA ASP A 242 -15.66 3.89 13.52
C ASP A 242 -14.15 4.08 13.81
N PRO A 243 -13.70 5.29 14.23
CA PRO A 243 -12.30 5.52 14.55
C PRO A 243 -11.73 4.57 15.62
N ASP A 244 -12.59 4.04 16.48
CA ASP A 244 -12.28 3.08 17.54
C ASP A 244 -12.33 1.61 17.06
N HIS A 245 -12.44 1.37 15.74
CA HIS A 245 -12.54 0.06 15.09
C HIS A 245 -13.81 -0.74 15.47
N ARG A 246 -14.86 -0.08 15.97
CA ARG A 246 -16.17 -0.71 16.22
C ARG A 246 -16.96 -0.78 14.92
N VAL A 247 -17.63 -1.90 14.70
CA VAL A 247 -18.43 -2.12 13.49
C VAL A 247 -19.76 -1.37 13.61
N LYS A 248 -20.11 -0.61 12.57
CA LYS A 248 -21.35 0.17 12.49
C LYS A 248 -22.52 -0.72 12.06
N GLY A 249 -23.32 -1.15 13.03
CA GLY A 249 -24.57 -1.88 12.81
C GLY A 249 -24.40 -3.27 12.18
N LEU A 250 -25.52 -3.92 11.86
CA LEU A 250 -25.54 -5.27 11.29
C LEU A 250 -25.00 -5.32 9.86
N SER A 251 -25.29 -4.30 9.04
CA SER A 251 -24.78 -4.19 7.67
C SER A 251 -23.26 -4.15 7.64
N GLY A 252 -22.63 -3.43 8.58
CA GLY A 252 -21.17 -3.43 8.73
C GLY A 252 -20.61 -4.81 9.03
N TRP A 253 -21.28 -5.59 9.89
CA TRP A 253 -20.84 -6.97 10.21
C TRP A 253 -20.93 -7.90 9.00
N LEU A 254 -21.99 -7.79 8.20
CA LEU A 254 -22.13 -8.55 6.95
C LEU A 254 -21.05 -8.17 5.95
N SER A 255 -20.76 -6.87 5.79
CA SER A 255 -19.67 -6.40 4.92
C SER A 255 -18.31 -6.90 5.40
N VAL A 256 -18.04 -6.87 6.71
CA VAL A 256 -16.81 -7.41 7.30
C VAL A 256 -16.66 -8.89 6.97
N LEU A 257 -17.73 -9.68 7.19
CA LEU A 257 -17.71 -11.11 6.90
C LEU A 257 -17.47 -11.38 5.42
N PHE A 258 -18.24 -10.75 4.53
CA PHE A 258 -18.16 -10.99 3.09
C PHE A 258 -16.80 -10.57 2.51
N LEU A 259 -16.38 -9.32 2.73
CA LEU A 259 -15.13 -8.79 2.17
C LEU A 259 -13.91 -9.43 2.80
N GLY A 260 -13.95 -9.67 4.11
CA GLY A 260 -12.88 -10.37 4.78
C GLY A 260 -12.72 -11.80 4.23
N SER A 261 -13.83 -12.49 3.97
CA SER A 261 -13.82 -13.83 3.35
C SER A 261 -13.26 -13.86 1.93
N LEU A 262 -13.21 -12.72 1.23
CA LEU A 262 -12.62 -12.64 -0.11
C LEU A 262 -11.14 -12.24 -0.09
N MET A 263 -10.68 -11.56 0.97
CA MET A 263 -9.41 -10.81 0.89
C MET A 263 -8.44 -11.04 2.03
N PHE A 264 -8.83 -11.75 3.09
CA PHE A 264 -8.04 -11.86 4.31
C PHE A 264 -6.58 -12.28 4.07
N TRP A 265 -6.35 -13.44 3.45
CA TRP A 265 -4.99 -13.96 3.26
C TRP A 265 -4.18 -13.10 2.28
N PHE A 266 -4.84 -12.47 1.31
CA PHE A 266 -4.18 -11.58 0.35
C PHE A 266 -3.64 -10.31 1.02
N GLU A 267 -4.45 -9.65 1.83
CA GLU A 267 -4.04 -8.42 2.52
C GLU A 267 -3.03 -8.74 3.63
N LEU A 268 -3.27 -9.79 4.42
CA LEU A 268 -2.37 -10.19 5.49
C LEU A 268 -0.99 -10.60 4.93
N ALA A 269 -0.94 -11.36 3.83
CA ALA A 269 0.30 -11.67 3.14
C ALA A 269 0.98 -10.41 2.60
N GLY A 270 0.23 -9.44 2.10
CA GLY A 270 0.75 -8.15 1.66
C GLY A 270 1.47 -7.39 2.79
N PHE A 271 0.84 -7.29 3.96
CA PHE A 271 1.46 -6.66 5.14
C PHE A 271 2.65 -7.46 5.66
N TRP A 272 2.54 -8.79 5.73
CA TRP A 272 3.65 -9.66 6.09
C TRP A 272 4.86 -9.46 5.16
N LEU A 273 4.63 -9.43 3.85
CA LEU A 273 5.67 -9.16 2.86
C LEU A 273 6.29 -7.78 3.04
N LEU A 274 5.51 -6.73 3.28
CA LEU A 274 6.04 -5.38 3.51
C LEU A 274 6.93 -5.31 4.75
N ARG A 275 6.61 -6.07 5.79
CA ARG A 275 7.40 -6.14 7.03
C ARG A 275 8.74 -6.85 6.85
N HIS A 276 8.77 -7.91 6.04
CA HIS A 276 9.96 -8.72 5.79
C HIS A 276 10.75 -8.30 4.55
N ALA A 277 10.19 -7.39 3.73
CA ALA A 277 10.85 -6.91 2.54
C ALA A 277 12.14 -6.15 2.87
N PRO A 278 13.19 -6.28 2.03
CA PRO A 278 14.36 -5.43 2.11
C PRO A 278 13.96 -3.95 2.06
N ARG A 279 14.58 -3.14 2.93
CA ARG A 279 14.37 -1.69 2.92
C ARG A 279 15.40 -1.04 1.99
N VAL A 280 14.94 -0.08 1.21
CA VAL A 280 15.82 0.79 0.42
C VAL A 280 16.56 1.72 1.39
N ALA A 281 17.88 1.83 1.26
CA ALA A 281 18.66 2.78 2.04
C ALA A 281 18.23 4.21 1.71
N TRP A 282 18.20 5.09 2.71
CA TRP A 282 17.89 6.50 2.51
C TRP A 282 19.00 7.19 1.69
N PRO A 283 18.69 8.27 0.94
CA PRO A 283 19.71 9.08 0.30
C PRO A 283 20.70 9.62 1.33
N ASP A 284 21.99 9.72 1.01
CA ASP A 284 23.03 10.19 1.95
C ASP A 284 22.69 11.56 2.59
N ALA A 285 22.09 12.45 1.80
CA ALA A 285 21.63 13.76 2.25
C ALA A 285 20.56 13.70 3.36
N LEU A 286 19.75 12.64 3.37
CA LEU A 286 18.68 12.39 4.34
C LEU A 286 19.06 11.38 5.42
N ALA A 287 20.05 10.51 5.16
CA ALA A 287 20.38 9.39 6.03
C ALA A 287 20.72 9.88 7.46
N SER A 288 21.52 10.93 7.57
CA SER A 288 21.86 11.52 8.88
C SER A 288 20.67 12.13 9.64
N GLU A 289 19.67 12.65 8.93
CA GLU A 289 18.45 13.22 9.53
C GLU A 289 17.51 12.10 10.00
N LEU A 290 17.31 11.08 9.17
CA LEU A 290 16.42 9.96 9.45
C LEU A 290 16.98 8.93 10.42
N ASP A 291 18.30 8.71 10.46
CA ASP A 291 18.92 7.87 11.49
C ASP A 291 18.67 8.47 12.88
N SER A 292 18.59 9.81 12.98
CA SER A 292 18.21 10.51 14.21
C SER A 292 16.73 10.34 14.57
N LEU A 293 15.83 10.09 13.60
CA LEU A 293 14.42 9.79 13.84
C LEU A 293 14.23 8.47 14.57
N THR A 294 15.04 7.47 14.27
CA THR A 294 15.01 6.16 14.94
C THR A 294 15.32 6.26 16.44
N MET A 295 16.00 7.32 16.87
CA MET A 295 16.37 7.56 18.28
C MET A 295 15.54 8.64 18.99
N LYS A 296 14.77 9.46 18.25
CA LYS A 296 14.01 10.57 18.84
C LYS A 296 12.58 10.14 19.17
N ALA A 297 12.19 10.39 20.43
CA ALA A 297 10.79 10.29 20.82
C ALA A 297 9.95 11.27 19.99
N PRO A 298 8.73 10.88 19.53
CA PRO A 298 7.86 11.78 18.81
C PRO A 298 7.60 13.03 19.66
N LEU A 299 7.52 14.20 19.00
CA LEU A 299 7.39 15.51 19.65
C LEU A 299 6.15 15.68 20.54
N ASN A 300 5.26 14.68 20.66
CA ASN A 300 4.11 14.72 21.57
C ASN A 300 3.82 13.38 22.27
N ARG A 301 3.95 13.39 23.61
CA ARG A 301 3.74 12.23 24.53
C ARG A 301 2.28 11.77 24.66
N SER A 302 1.29 12.61 24.37
CA SER A 302 -0.12 12.27 24.53
C SER A 302 -0.63 11.24 23.51
N ALA A 303 0.03 11.08 22.35
CA ALA A 303 -0.30 10.03 21.40
C ALA A 303 0.16 8.63 21.86
N CYS A 304 1.13 8.57 22.77
CA CYS A 304 1.61 7.32 23.35
C CYS A 304 0.51 6.62 24.18
N SER A 305 -0.46 7.36 24.75
CA SER A 305 -1.61 6.76 25.45
C SER A 305 -2.62 6.12 24.51
N GLN A 306 -2.89 6.71 23.34
CA GLN A 306 -3.73 6.11 22.30
C GLN A 306 -3.11 4.82 21.74
N GLN A 307 -1.78 4.80 21.59
CA GLN A 307 -1.06 3.60 21.17
C GLN A 307 -1.13 2.47 22.21
N ARG A 308 -1.04 2.80 23.50
CA ARG A 308 -1.24 1.85 24.62
C ARG A 308 -2.66 1.25 24.63
N THR A 309 -3.69 2.08 24.37
CA THR A 309 -5.07 1.59 24.23
C THR A 309 -5.29 0.76 22.96
N SER A 310 -4.47 0.95 21.91
CA SER A 310 -4.50 0.13 20.70
C SER A 310 -3.90 -1.25 20.93
N GLU A 311 -2.84 -1.37 21.73
CA GLU A 311 -2.23 -2.66 22.10
C GLU A 311 -3.15 -3.51 22.98
N GLU A 312 -3.88 -2.91 23.93
CA GLU A 312 -4.87 -3.63 24.76
C GLU A 312 -6.13 -4.08 23.98
N ARG A 313 -6.49 -3.38 22.89
CA ARG A 313 -7.62 -3.73 22.01
C ARG A 313 -7.25 -4.80 20.97
N ALA A 314 -5.97 -5.00 20.71
CA ALA A 314 -5.44 -5.89 19.70
C ALA A 314 -5.86 -7.38 19.79
N PRO A 315 -5.99 -8.03 20.98
CA PRO A 315 -6.49 -9.39 21.04
C PRO A 315 -7.93 -9.55 20.53
N ARG A 316 -8.76 -8.49 20.56
CA ARG A 316 -10.14 -8.53 20.03
C ARG A 316 -10.20 -8.45 18.50
N LEU A 317 -9.22 -7.83 17.86
CA LEU A 317 -9.19 -7.70 16.40
C LEU A 317 -9.00 -9.05 15.72
N TRP A 318 -8.09 -9.89 16.23
CA TRP A 318 -7.83 -11.19 15.62
C TRP A 318 -9.07 -12.12 15.71
N VAL A 319 -9.83 -12.06 16.81
CA VAL A 319 -11.07 -12.84 16.92
C VAL A 319 -12.08 -12.50 15.81
N ARG A 320 -12.17 -11.22 15.41
CA ARG A 320 -13.08 -10.76 14.34
C ARG A 320 -12.72 -11.34 12.97
N TRP A 321 -11.44 -11.57 12.70
CA TRP A 321 -11.00 -12.09 11.40
C TRP A 321 -11.00 -13.61 11.30
N LEU A 322 -11.24 -14.35 12.39
CA LEU A 322 -11.14 -15.81 12.39
C LEU A 322 -12.11 -16.47 11.40
N LEU A 323 -13.39 -16.06 11.42
CA LEU A 323 -14.41 -16.53 10.46
C LEU A 323 -14.07 -16.11 9.02
N PRO A 324 -13.79 -14.83 8.73
CA PRO A 324 -13.30 -14.40 7.42
C PRO A 324 -12.07 -15.17 6.92
N ALA A 325 -11.10 -15.43 7.79
CA ALA A 325 -9.88 -16.16 7.46
C ALA A 325 -10.17 -17.60 7.04
N LEU A 326 -11.08 -18.26 7.77
CA LEU A 326 -11.51 -19.62 7.47
C LEU A 326 -12.25 -19.70 6.14
N PHE A 327 -13.23 -18.80 5.90
CA PHE A 327 -13.92 -18.75 4.62
C PHE A 327 -12.99 -18.43 3.46
N ASN A 328 -12.06 -17.48 3.64
CA ASN A 328 -11.08 -17.16 2.61
C ASN A 328 -10.15 -18.34 2.30
N ALA A 329 -9.71 -19.07 3.34
CA ALA A 329 -8.93 -20.28 3.15
C ALA A 329 -9.71 -21.33 2.34
N VAL A 330 -10.99 -21.55 2.65
CA VAL A 330 -11.84 -22.47 1.87
C VAL A 330 -12.00 -22.00 0.43
N ILE A 331 -12.33 -20.73 0.20
CA ILE A 331 -12.53 -20.16 -1.14
C ILE A 331 -11.27 -20.27 -2.00
N VAL A 332 -10.09 -20.05 -1.42
CA VAL A 332 -8.81 -20.05 -2.16
C VAL A 332 -8.22 -21.45 -2.28
N LEU A 333 -8.22 -22.24 -1.21
CA LEU A 333 -7.55 -23.55 -1.17
C LEU A 333 -8.44 -24.66 -1.73
N ALA A 334 -9.76 -24.68 -1.46
CA ALA A 334 -10.59 -25.80 -1.85
C ALA A 334 -10.61 -26.05 -3.38
N PRO A 335 -10.73 -25.02 -4.25
CA PRO A 335 -10.62 -25.23 -5.69
C PRO A 335 -9.26 -25.79 -6.11
N MET A 336 -8.19 -25.33 -5.46
CA MET A 336 -6.82 -25.70 -5.81
C MET A 336 -6.47 -27.11 -5.34
N VAL A 337 -6.96 -27.50 -4.17
CA VAL A 337 -6.89 -28.88 -3.67
C VAL A 337 -7.72 -29.81 -4.54
N LEU A 338 -8.94 -29.41 -4.91
CA LEU A 338 -9.78 -30.20 -5.81
C LEU A 338 -9.08 -30.42 -7.15
N LEU A 339 -8.55 -29.35 -7.76
CA LEU A 339 -7.73 -29.46 -8.97
C LEU A 339 -6.51 -30.37 -8.76
N ALA A 340 -5.81 -30.25 -7.64
CA ALA A 340 -4.67 -31.12 -7.36
C ALA A 340 -5.07 -32.59 -7.20
N LEU A 341 -6.28 -32.90 -6.74
CA LEU A 341 -6.76 -34.27 -6.55
C LEU A 341 -7.45 -34.86 -7.78
N LEU A 342 -7.77 -34.06 -8.81
CA LEU A 342 -8.38 -34.56 -10.03
C LEU A 342 -7.41 -35.54 -10.73
N PRO A 343 -7.92 -36.68 -11.23
CA PRO A 343 -7.13 -37.56 -12.06
C PRO A 343 -6.99 -36.94 -13.46
N TRP A 344 -5.87 -36.26 -13.69
CA TRP A 344 -5.59 -35.51 -14.92
C TRP A 344 -5.39 -36.40 -16.16
N THR A 345 -5.26 -37.70 -15.97
CA THR A 345 -4.96 -38.68 -17.01
C THR A 345 -5.95 -39.85 -17.07
N SER A 346 -6.97 -39.89 -16.20
CA SER A 346 -8.00 -40.92 -16.32
C SER A 346 -8.96 -40.55 -17.45
N GLY A 347 -8.63 -40.99 -18.66
CA GLY A 347 -9.65 -41.26 -19.67
C GLY A 347 -10.63 -42.29 -19.09
N ASN A 348 -11.92 -42.01 -19.25
CA ASN A 348 -12.98 -43.00 -19.05
C ASN A 348 -12.57 -44.32 -19.73
N ALA A 349 -12.50 -45.39 -18.94
CA ALA A 349 -12.53 -46.74 -19.47
C ALA A 349 -13.90 -47.04 -20.10
#